data_AF-A0A133SGF7-F1
#
_entry.id   AF-A0A133SGF7-F1
#
_cell.length_a   1.000
_cell.length_b   1.000
_cell.length_c   1.000
_cell.angle_alpha   90.00
_cell.angle_beta   90.00
_cell.angle_gamma   90.00
#
_symmetry.space_group_name_H-M   'P 1'
#
loop_
_entity.id
_entity.type
_entity.pdbx_description
1 polymer ?
#
loop_
_entity_poly.entity_id
_entity_poly.type
_entity_poly.pdbx_seq_one_letter_code
_entity_poly.pdbx_strand_id
1 'polypeptide(L)'
;MMVFRKIVLLLMMLAFYSLSVFAGNMVEVDRAVLNIPKTAKLSTHVDFYEGKERVRFAGGRVYGDKSVHFMCVNKKGSTLWSMDTPLGSPDAYRAFTIVQYKDEETGRYFYGILCWNSMDTRYRSYLLGLNKDQTKMNEYINSDNFRENRELSLQSGLFEKDGALYVWFIDWAVKSEVPPVYYKLTWSEANQWVGYDYLGTQKP
;
A
#
# COMPACT_ATOMS: atom_id res chain seq x y z
N MET A 1 -35.47 -26.83 -28.99
CA MET A 1 -33.99 -26.74 -28.97
C MET A 1 -33.45 -25.32 -28.68
N MET A 2 -34.14 -24.24 -29.08
CA MET A 2 -33.69 -22.85 -28.88
C MET A 2 -33.78 -22.36 -27.43
N VAL A 3 -34.78 -22.84 -26.66
CA VAL A 3 -35.00 -22.47 -25.26
C VAL A 3 -33.89 -23.03 -24.34
N PHE A 4 -33.47 -24.29 -24.58
CA PHE A 4 -32.38 -24.92 -23.83
C PHE A 4 -31.05 -24.19 -24.01
N ARG A 5 -30.72 -23.73 -25.23
CA ARG A 5 -29.51 -22.92 -25.47
C ARG A 5 -29.54 -21.58 -24.73
N LYS A 6 -30.70 -20.91 -24.65
CA LYS A 6 -30.84 -19.64 -23.92
C LYS A 6 -30.69 -19.83 -22.41
N ILE A 7 -31.22 -20.91 -21.84
CA ILE A 7 -31.08 -21.22 -20.42
C ILE A 7 -29.63 -21.57 -20.06
N VAL A 8 -28.94 -22.34 -20.91
CA VAL A 8 -27.51 -22.64 -20.71
C VAL A 8 -26.64 -21.38 -20.82
N LEU A 9 -26.93 -20.49 -21.78
CA LEU A 9 -26.24 -19.20 -21.88
C LEU A 9 -26.50 -18.30 -20.67
N LEU A 10 -27.74 -18.27 -20.15
CA LEU A 10 -28.08 -17.50 -18.96
C LEU A 10 -27.41 -18.07 -17.70
N LEU A 11 -27.35 -19.40 -17.56
CA LEU A 11 -26.64 -20.08 -16.47
C LEU A 11 -25.13 -19.90 -16.55
N MET A 12 -24.55 -19.91 -17.76
CA MET A 12 -23.15 -19.56 -17.96
C MET A 12 -22.90 -18.09 -17.62
N MET A 13 -23.74 -17.16 -18.07
CA MET A 13 -23.61 -15.76 -17.68
C MET A 13 -23.76 -15.58 -16.17
N LEU A 14 -24.72 -16.24 -15.51
CA LEU A 14 -24.87 -16.23 -14.04
C LEU A 14 -23.65 -16.83 -13.33
N ALA A 15 -23.03 -17.88 -13.88
CA ALA A 15 -21.78 -18.45 -13.35
C ALA A 15 -20.57 -17.51 -13.54
N PHE A 16 -20.56 -16.72 -14.62
CA PHE A 16 -19.57 -15.65 -14.83
C PHE A 16 -19.85 -14.40 -13.98
N TYR A 17 -21.11 -14.10 -13.67
CA TYR A 17 -21.51 -13.02 -12.75
C TYR A 17 -21.33 -13.41 -11.27
N SER A 18 -21.35 -14.70 -10.92
CA SER A 18 -21.00 -15.18 -9.56
C SER A 18 -19.49 -15.21 -9.31
N LEU A 19 -18.67 -14.92 -10.33
CA LEU A 19 -17.26 -14.54 -10.17
C LEU A 19 -17.10 -13.02 -10.09
N SER A 20 -18.15 -12.31 -9.64
CA SER A 20 -17.96 -11.04 -8.95
C SER A 20 -17.10 -11.34 -7.74
N VAL A 21 -15.79 -11.21 -7.92
CA VAL A 21 -14.74 -11.27 -6.91
C VAL A 21 -15.26 -10.50 -5.71
N PHE A 22 -15.59 -11.23 -4.64
CA PHE A 22 -15.89 -10.62 -3.36
C PHE A 22 -14.75 -9.64 -3.09
N ALA A 23 -15.10 -8.39 -2.80
CA ALA A 23 -14.13 -7.42 -2.33
C ALA A 23 -13.37 -8.12 -1.20
N GLY A 24 -12.05 -8.31 -1.37
CA GLY A 24 -11.23 -9.07 -0.42
C GLY A 24 -11.54 -8.58 0.99
N ASN A 25 -11.66 -9.48 1.95
CA ASN A 25 -12.04 -9.11 3.31
C ASN A 25 -10.78 -8.62 4.04
N MET A 26 -10.29 -7.45 3.65
CA MET A 26 -9.09 -6.84 4.21
C MET A 26 -9.42 -6.22 5.55
N VAL A 27 -8.68 -6.58 6.58
CA VAL A 27 -8.81 -5.98 7.91
C VAL A 27 -7.44 -5.50 8.38
N GLU A 28 -7.39 -4.33 9.00
CA GLU A 28 -6.20 -3.88 9.73
C GLU A 28 -5.97 -4.79 10.95
N VAL A 29 -4.77 -5.35 11.06
CA VAL A 29 -4.40 -6.26 12.16
C VAL A 29 -3.29 -5.71 13.04
N ASP A 30 -2.46 -4.80 12.52
CA ASP A 30 -1.39 -4.15 13.29
C ASP A 30 -0.99 -2.81 12.64
N ARG A 31 -0.36 -1.94 13.43
CA ARG A 31 0.11 -0.61 13.00
C ARG A 31 1.30 -0.16 13.82
N ALA A 32 2.32 0.34 13.13
CA ALA A 32 3.47 0.96 13.78
C ALA A 32 3.91 2.25 13.07
N VAL A 33 4.59 3.12 13.81
CA VAL A 33 5.26 4.30 13.25
C VAL A 33 6.77 4.15 13.44
N LEU A 34 7.49 4.14 12.32
CA LEU A 34 8.95 4.09 12.28
C LEU A 34 9.52 5.49 12.10
N ASN A 35 9.99 6.11 13.18
CA ASN A 35 10.65 7.41 13.14
C ASN A 35 12.13 7.25 12.82
N ILE A 36 12.57 7.81 11.69
CA ILE A 36 13.97 7.69 11.27
C ILE A 36 14.86 8.65 12.07
N PRO A 37 15.94 8.16 12.70
CA PRO A 37 16.90 9.00 13.39
C PRO A 37 17.48 10.08 12.46
N LYS A 38 17.69 11.28 13.01
CA LYS A 38 18.30 12.38 12.25
C LYS A 38 19.77 12.12 11.88
N THR A 39 20.44 11.18 12.54
CA THR A 39 21.87 10.90 12.38
C THR A 39 22.09 9.63 11.56
N ALA A 40 23.03 9.67 10.62
CA ALA A 40 23.35 8.54 9.73
C ALA A 40 24.04 7.34 10.40
N LYS A 41 24.37 7.45 11.70
CA LYS A 41 24.96 6.35 12.48
C LYS A 41 23.92 5.48 13.18
N LEU A 42 22.65 5.88 13.13
CA LEU A 42 21.55 5.19 13.81
C LEU A 42 20.56 4.65 12.78
N SER A 43 20.10 3.44 13.02
CA SER A 43 18.96 2.85 12.33
C SER A 43 17.89 2.47 13.34
N THR A 44 16.67 2.36 12.85
CA THR A 44 15.51 1.92 13.63
C THR A 44 14.78 0.83 12.86
N HIS A 45 13.96 0.05 13.56
CA HIS A 45 13.09 -0.93 12.92
C HIS A 45 11.79 -1.13 13.70
N VAL A 46 10.80 -1.67 13.00
CA VAL A 46 9.58 -2.24 13.56
C VAL A 46 9.39 -3.63 12.97
N ASP A 47 8.82 -4.52 13.77
CA ASP A 47 8.57 -5.90 13.42
C ASP A 47 7.06 -6.13 13.33
N PHE A 48 6.65 -6.84 12.28
CA PHE A 48 5.33 -7.39 12.10
C PHE A 48 5.42 -8.91 12.00
N TYR A 49 4.29 -9.57 12.17
CA TYR A 49 4.24 -11.04 12.17
C TYR A 49 3.15 -11.54 11.24
N GLU A 50 3.52 -12.47 10.35
CA GLU A 50 2.60 -13.27 9.53
C GLU A 50 2.52 -14.67 10.17
N GLY A 51 1.70 -14.78 11.21
CA GLY A 51 1.71 -15.96 12.08
C GLY A 51 3.03 -16.07 12.85
N LYS A 52 3.91 -17.02 12.48
CA LYS A 52 5.22 -17.21 13.13
C LYS A 52 6.37 -16.53 12.38
N GLU A 53 6.16 -16.08 11.16
CA GLU A 53 7.20 -15.46 10.34
C GLU A 53 7.27 -13.96 10.63
N ARG A 54 8.49 -13.46 10.84
CA ARG A 54 8.74 -12.04 11.13
C ARG A 54 9.03 -11.29 9.84
N VAL A 55 8.32 -10.19 9.65
CA VAL A 55 8.57 -9.19 8.60
C VAL A 55 9.07 -7.92 9.28
N ARG A 56 10.29 -7.49 8.94
CA ARG A 56 10.91 -6.32 9.57
C ARG A 56 11.00 -5.17 8.58
N PHE A 57 10.49 -4.02 8.97
CA PHE A 57 10.77 -2.77 8.28
C PHE A 57 11.83 -2.01 9.06
N ALA A 58 12.89 -1.60 8.38
CA ALA A 58 14.00 -0.88 8.95
C ALA A 58 14.30 0.37 8.13
N GLY A 59 14.87 1.36 8.79
CA GLY A 59 15.33 2.54 8.08
C GLY A 59 16.40 3.30 8.85
N GLY A 60 17.15 4.08 8.10
CA GLY A 60 18.26 4.88 8.62
C GLY A 60 18.63 5.96 7.61
N ARG A 61 19.32 6.98 8.10
CA ARG A 61 19.86 8.02 7.24
C ARG A 61 21.15 7.51 6.59
N VAL A 62 21.32 7.78 5.30
CA VAL A 62 22.51 7.33 4.56
C VAL A 62 23.69 8.26 4.85
N TYR A 63 24.87 7.70 5.11
CA TYR A 63 26.06 8.50 5.42
C TYR A 63 26.58 9.22 4.18
N GLY A 64 26.85 10.53 4.31
CA GLY A 64 27.32 11.37 3.19
C GLY A 64 26.23 11.78 2.21
N ASP A 65 24.98 11.33 2.40
CA ASP A 65 23.84 11.64 1.53
C ASP A 65 22.72 12.34 2.31
N LYS A 66 21.93 13.16 1.62
CA LYS A 66 20.69 13.74 2.13
C LYS A 66 19.53 12.80 1.83
N SER A 67 19.64 11.52 2.17
CA SER A 67 18.59 10.54 1.92
C SER A 67 18.34 9.64 3.14
N VAL A 68 17.15 9.06 3.13
CA VAL A 68 16.75 8.01 4.05
C VAL A 68 16.60 6.73 3.25
N HIS A 69 17.31 5.70 3.70
CA HIS A 69 17.11 4.34 3.21
C HIS A 69 16.02 3.68 4.07
N PHE A 70 14.99 3.16 3.43
CA PHE A 70 13.90 2.42 4.06
C PHE A 70 13.75 1.07 3.36
N MET A 71 13.65 0.00 4.13
CA MET A 71 13.69 -1.36 3.59
C MET A 71 12.84 -2.33 4.39
N CYS A 72 12.36 -3.35 3.70
CA CYS A 72 11.84 -4.57 4.28
C CYS A 72 12.94 -5.64 4.25
N VAL A 73 13.18 -6.31 5.37
CA VAL A 73 14.14 -7.41 5.49
C VAL A 73 13.47 -8.66 6.05
N ASN A 74 13.94 -9.83 5.61
CA ASN A 74 13.48 -11.11 6.16
C ASN A 74 14.16 -11.42 7.50
N LYS A 75 13.79 -12.57 8.11
CA LYS A 75 14.41 -13.03 9.37
C LYS A 75 15.92 -13.23 9.31
N LYS A 76 16.48 -13.51 8.13
CA LYS A 76 17.92 -13.69 7.88
C LYS A 76 18.65 -12.36 7.64
N GLY A 77 17.93 -11.24 7.60
CA GLY A 77 18.48 -9.91 7.32
C GLY A 77 18.67 -9.61 5.83
N SER A 78 18.19 -10.46 4.93
CA SER A 78 18.23 -10.17 3.49
C SER A 78 17.13 -9.17 3.13
N THR A 79 17.48 -8.15 2.34
CA THR A 79 16.55 -7.16 1.82
C THR A 79 15.57 -7.78 0.84
N LEU A 80 14.28 -7.61 1.10
CA LEU A 80 13.17 -8.09 0.28
C LEU A 80 12.60 -6.99 -0.63
N TRP A 81 12.72 -5.74 -0.18
CA TRP A 81 12.35 -4.51 -0.90
C TRP A 81 13.03 -3.32 -0.21
N SER A 82 13.36 -2.29 -0.96
CA SER A 82 13.90 -1.05 -0.39
C SER A 82 13.60 0.15 -1.27
N MET A 83 13.63 1.32 -0.67
CA MET A 83 13.63 2.61 -1.34
C MET A 83 14.60 3.57 -0.67
N ASP A 84 15.14 4.47 -1.47
CA ASP A 84 15.85 5.66 -1.01
C ASP A 84 14.97 6.86 -1.27
N THR A 85 14.77 7.68 -0.23
CA THR A 85 14.00 8.92 -0.35
C THR A 85 14.89 10.11 0.01
N PRO A 86 15.03 11.09 -0.90
CA PRO A 86 15.79 12.29 -0.59
C PRO A 86 15.08 13.12 0.48
N LEU A 87 15.89 13.83 1.25
CA LEU A 87 15.50 14.81 2.24
C LEU A 87 15.72 16.20 1.63
N GLY A 88 14.68 17.03 1.66
CA GLY A 88 14.77 18.42 1.18
C GLY A 88 15.73 19.30 2.00
N SER A 89 16.11 18.87 3.21
CA SER A 89 17.03 19.58 4.09
C SER A 89 17.82 18.61 4.99
N PRO A 90 19.05 18.97 5.41
CA PRO A 90 19.78 18.26 6.47
C PRO A 90 18.98 18.07 7.77
N ASP A 91 18.09 19.00 8.12
CA ASP A 91 17.33 18.95 9.38
C ASP A 91 16.00 18.22 9.28
N ALA A 92 15.59 17.86 8.05
CA ALA A 92 14.38 17.10 7.81
C ALA A 92 14.49 15.71 8.45
N TYR A 93 13.36 15.24 9.00
CA TYR A 93 13.23 13.86 9.45
C TYR A 93 12.11 13.17 8.70
N ARG A 94 12.27 11.88 8.45
CA ARG A 94 11.25 11.02 7.84
C ARG A 94 10.64 10.12 8.89
N ALA A 95 9.36 9.83 8.75
CA ALA A 95 8.67 8.80 9.50
C ALA A 95 7.85 7.95 8.54
N PHE A 96 7.68 6.67 8.87
CA PHE A 96 6.84 5.77 8.09
C PHE A 96 5.73 5.25 8.99
N THR A 97 4.47 5.51 8.64
CA THR A 97 3.36 4.75 9.22
C THR A 97 3.20 3.49 8.40
N ILE A 98 3.27 2.35 9.07
CA ILE A 98 3.17 1.04 8.45
C ILE A 98 1.95 0.37 9.06
N VAL A 99 1.00 0.00 8.21
CA VAL A 99 -0.24 -0.66 8.59
C VAL A 99 -0.23 -2.05 7.98
N GLN A 100 -0.37 -3.08 8.81
CA GLN A 100 -0.51 -4.45 8.36
C GLN A 100 -1.99 -4.75 8.16
N TYR A 101 -2.34 -5.16 6.95
CA TYR A 101 -3.65 -5.66 6.61
C TYR A 101 -3.58 -7.17 6.41
N LYS A 102 -4.66 -7.87 6.76
CA LYS A 102 -4.84 -9.28 6.46
C LYS A 102 -6.08 -9.44 5.61
N ASP A 103 -5.95 -10.13 4.49
CA ASP A 103 -7.08 -10.68 3.75
C ASP A 103 -7.61 -11.89 4.52
N GLU A 104 -8.77 -11.78 5.14
CA GLU A 104 -9.35 -12.85 5.94
C GLU A 104 -9.73 -14.08 5.11
N GLU A 105 -9.98 -13.92 3.81
CA GLU A 105 -10.35 -15.03 2.92
C GLU A 105 -9.13 -15.90 2.59
N THR A 106 -8.02 -15.27 2.18
CA THR A 106 -6.81 -15.99 1.75
C THR A 106 -5.79 -16.17 2.87
N GLY A 107 -5.94 -15.44 3.98
CA GLY A 107 -4.96 -15.38 5.07
C GLY A 107 -3.69 -14.59 4.72
N ARG A 108 -3.64 -13.94 3.55
CA ARG A 108 -2.50 -13.19 3.05
C ARG A 108 -2.37 -11.85 3.75
N TYR A 109 -1.13 -11.40 3.96
CA TYR A 109 -0.85 -10.10 4.55
C TYR A 109 -0.37 -9.09 3.51
N PHE A 110 -0.73 -7.83 3.75
CA PHE A 110 -0.30 -6.66 3.01
C PHE A 110 0.17 -5.57 3.96
N TYR A 111 1.01 -4.66 3.47
CA TYR A 111 1.57 -3.57 4.25
C TYR A 111 1.32 -2.26 3.53
N GLY A 112 0.44 -1.42 4.11
CA GLY A 112 0.27 -0.04 3.70
C GLY A 112 1.37 0.82 4.32
N ILE A 113 2.18 1.46 3.50
CA ILE A 113 3.25 2.35 3.94
C ILE A 113 2.86 3.79 3.59
N LEU A 114 2.70 4.65 4.59
CA LEU A 114 2.67 6.10 4.42
C LEU A 114 4.03 6.68 4.77
N CYS A 115 4.66 7.34 3.80
CA CYS A 115 5.90 8.09 4.00
C CYS A 115 5.59 9.54 4.38
N TRP A 116 6.02 9.93 5.57
CA TRP A 116 5.90 11.27 6.14
C TRP A 116 7.27 11.95 6.12
N ASN A 117 7.31 13.23 5.81
CA ASN A 117 8.48 14.06 6.08
C ASN A 117 8.01 15.40 6.62
N SER A 118 8.64 15.84 7.70
CA SER A 118 8.34 17.11 8.37
C SER A 118 8.57 18.34 7.51
N MET A 119 9.35 18.20 6.44
CA MET A 119 9.71 19.26 5.50
C MET A 119 9.28 18.96 4.06
N ASP A 120 8.64 17.82 3.80
CA ASP A 120 8.07 17.51 2.49
C ASP A 120 6.60 17.87 2.49
N THR A 121 6.13 18.44 1.39
CA THR A 121 4.72 18.73 1.18
C THR A 121 3.98 17.53 0.57
N ARG A 122 4.62 16.36 0.43
CA ARG A 122 4.01 15.19 -0.23
C ARG A 122 4.09 13.92 0.61
N TYR A 123 2.93 13.44 1.07
CA TYR A 123 2.78 12.07 1.56
C TYR A 123 2.70 11.09 0.38
N ARG A 124 3.56 10.07 0.42
CA ARG A 124 3.59 8.98 -0.58
C ARG A 124 3.12 7.69 0.06
N SER A 125 2.39 6.89 -0.70
CA SER A 125 1.76 5.67 -0.22
C SER A 125 2.17 4.46 -1.05
N TYR A 126 2.47 3.36 -0.37
CA TYR A 126 2.79 2.08 -1.00
C TYR A 126 1.91 0.99 -0.41
N LEU A 127 1.46 0.05 -1.25
CA LEU A 127 0.89 -1.22 -0.79
C LEU A 127 1.86 -2.32 -1.16
N LEU A 128 2.43 -2.96 -0.15
CA LEU A 128 3.40 -4.03 -0.32
C LEU A 128 2.81 -5.37 0.13
N GLY A 129 3.36 -6.48 -0.35
CA GLY A 129 3.05 -7.81 0.19
C GLY A 129 4.06 -8.86 -0.24
N LEU A 130 4.34 -9.82 0.63
CA LEU A 130 5.27 -10.91 0.32
C LEU A 130 4.72 -11.80 -0.80
N ASN A 131 5.57 -12.22 -1.72
CA ASN A 131 5.21 -13.30 -2.64
C ASN A 131 4.97 -14.62 -1.89
N LYS A 132 4.33 -15.59 -2.55
CA LYS A 132 3.91 -16.86 -1.93
C LYS A 132 5.06 -17.65 -1.27
N ASP A 133 6.24 -17.56 -1.86
CA ASP A 133 7.48 -18.19 -1.40
C ASP A 133 8.27 -17.33 -0.40
N GLN A 134 7.79 -16.13 -0.08
CA GLN A 134 8.38 -15.20 0.91
C GLN A 134 9.84 -14.82 0.61
N THR A 135 10.21 -14.84 -0.66
CA THR A 135 11.55 -14.48 -1.14
C THR A 135 11.66 -13.02 -1.57
N LYS A 136 10.52 -12.37 -1.84
CA LYS A 136 10.44 -10.98 -2.31
C LYS A 136 9.23 -10.27 -1.73
N MET A 137 9.40 -9.00 -1.40
CA MET A 137 8.30 -8.11 -1.07
C MET A 137 7.90 -7.36 -2.35
N ASN A 138 6.70 -7.67 -2.86
CA ASN A 138 6.18 -7.04 -4.07
C ASN A 138 5.58 -5.68 -3.76
N GLU A 139 5.79 -4.74 -4.67
CA GLU A 139 5.11 -3.45 -4.69
C GLU A 139 3.86 -3.58 -5.57
N TYR A 140 2.68 -3.52 -4.95
CA TYR A 140 1.40 -3.60 -5.64
C TYR A 140 0.84 -2.22 -5.97
N ILE A 141 0.99 -1.28 -5.04
CA ILE A 141 0.64 0.13 -5.23
C ILE A 141 1.85 0.97 -4.90
N ASN A 142 2.08 1.98 -5.73
CA ASN A 142 2.98 3.08 -5.49
C ASN A 142 2.29 4.35 -5.97
N SER A 143 1.99 5.24 -5.04
CA SER A 143 1.25 6.46 -5.32
C SER A 143 1.91 7.35 -6.37
N ASP A 144 3.23 7.25 -6.53
CA ASP A 144 3.98 8.03 -7.53
C ASP A 144 3.64 7.60 -8.97
N ASN A 145 2.98 6.46 -9.17
CA ASN A 145 2.55 5.99 -10.49
C ASN A 145 1.15 6.48 -10.88
N PHE A 146 0.42 7.11 -9.96
CA PHE A 146 -0.91 7.65 -10.23
C PHE A 146 -0.82 9.04 -10.86
N ARG A 147 -1.79 9.36 -11.70
CA ARG A 147 -1.88 10.66 -12.39
C ARG A 147 -1.86 11.82 -11.39
N GLU A 148 -2.57 11.66 -10.28
CA GLU A 148 -2.72 12.62 -9.20
C GLU A 148 -1.37 13.04 -8.60
N ASN A 149 -0.42 12.12 -8.47
CA ASN A 149 0.92 12.45 -7.97
C ASN A 149 1.83 12.93 -9.11
N ARG A 150 1.81 12.25 -10.26
CA ARG A 150 2.70 12.57 -11.41
C ARG A 150 2.44 13.94 -12.01
N GLU A 151 1.17 14.29 -12.22
CA GLU A 151 0.76 15.50 -12.93
C GLU A 151 0.33 16.60 -11.95
N LEU A 152 -0.45 16.22 -10.92
CA LEU A 152 -1.07 17.18 -10.02
C LEU A 152 -0.30 17.36 -8.70
N SER A 153 0.74 16.56 -8.47
CA SER A 153 1.61 16.70 -7.29
C SER A 153 0.87 16.55 -5.94
N LEU A 154 -0.24 15.80 -5.92
CA LEU A 154 -1.07 15.61 -4.74
C LEU A 154 -0.43 14.68 -3.70
N GLN A 155 -0.84 14.87 -2.46
CA GLN A 155 -0.48 13.98 -1.36
C GLN A 155 -1.40 12.75 -1.37
N SER A 156 -0.92 11.62 -0.88
CA SER A 156 -1.67 10.37 -0.87
C SER A 156 -1.75 9.71 0.49
N GLY A 157 -2.75 8.84 0.66
CA GLY A 157 -2.82 7.91 1.78
C GLY A 157 -3.52 6.60 1.42
N LEU A 158 -3.45 5.63 2.32
CA LEU A 158 -4.10 4.32 2.25
C LEU A 158 -4.98 4.13 3.48
N PHE A 159 -6.14 3.51 3.31
CA PHE A 159 -6.98 3.08 4.43
C PHE A 159 -7.82 1.87 4.04
N GLU A 160 -8.28 1.15 5.05
CA GLU A 160 -9.29 0.11 4.93
C GLU A 160 -10.65 0.69 5.36
N LYS A 161 -11.71 0.28 4.66
CA LYS A 161 -13.10 0.53 5.07
C LYS A 161 -14.00 -0.60 4.56
N ASP A 162 -14.78 -1.17 5.47
CA ASP A 162 -15.80 -2.19 5.19
C ASP A 162 -15.23 -3.38 4.39
N GLY A 163 -14.02 -3.82 4.74
CA GLY A 163 -13.28 -4.90 4.11
C GLY A 163 -12.46 -4.44 2.90
N ALA A 164 -12.70 -3.27 2.33
CA ALA A 164 -12.00 -2.83 1.12
C ALA A 164 -10.82 -1.91 1.43
N LEU A 165 -9.74 -2.04 0.65
CA LEU A 165 -8.63 -1.11 0.68
C LEU A 165 -8.84 0.02 -0.32
N TYR A 166 -8.39 1.22 0.06
CA TYR A 166 -8.50 2.42 -0.76
C TYR A 166 -7.18 3.19 -0.75
N VAL A 167 -6.84 3.78 -1.89
CA VAL A 167 -5.84 4.85 -1.97
C VAL A 167 -6.57 6.16 -2.26
N TRP A 168 -6.20 7.22 -1.56
CA TRP A 168 -6.74 8.56 -1.78
C TRP A 168 -5.65 9.55 -2.12
N PHE A 169 -6.06 10.62 -2.79
CA PHE A 169 -5.20 11.75 -3.17
C PHE A 169 -5.88 13.06 -2.77
N ILE A 170 -5.12 14.01 -2.22
CA ILE A 170 -5.64 15.33 -1.84
C ILE A 170 -4.57 16.41 -2.02
N ASP A 171 -5.02 17.63 -2.30
CA ASP A 171 -4.23 18.82 -2.03
C ASP A 171 -4.56 19.35 -0.63
N TRP A 172 -3.63 19.22 0.32
CA TRP A 172 -3.88 19.72 1.68
C TRP A 172 -3.94 21.23 1.77
N ALA A 173 -3.33 21.96 0.83
CA ALA A 173 -3.34 23.43 0.84
C ALA A 173 -4.73 23.98 0.54
N VAL A 174 -5.51 23.30 -0.30
CA VAL A 174 -6.85 23.72 -0.75
C VAL A 174 -7.94 22.69 -0.47
N LYS A 175 -7.73 21.80 0.51
CA LYS A 175 -8.66 20.70 0.83
C LYS A 175 -10.11 21.12 1.13
N SER A 176 -10.32 22.37 1.54
CA SER A 176 -11.64 22.94 1.79
C SER A 176 -12.40 23.28 0.50
N GLU A 177 -11.69 23.39 -0.61
CA GLU A 177 -12.20 23.81 -1.92
C GLU A 177 -12.26 22.62 -2.88
N VAL A 178 -11.26 21.73 -2.81
CA VAL A 178 -11.17 20.54 -3.67
C VAL A 178 -11.23 19.28 -2.81
N PRO A 179 -12.29 18.46 -2.94
CA PRO A 179 -12.39 17.21 -2.18
C PRO A 179 -11.32 16.20 -2.61
N PRO A 180 -10.94 15.26 -1.72
CA PRO A 180 -10.03 14.19 -2.08
C PRO A 180 -10.60 13.32 -3.20
N VAL A 181 -9.72 12.68 -3.94
CA VAL A 181 -10.03 11.69 -4.96
C VAL A 181 -9.69 10.30 -4.44
N TYR A 182 -10.51 9.31 -4.75
CA TYR A 182 -10.42 7.97 -4.21
C TYR A 182 -10.32 6.91 -5.32
N TYR A 183 -9.52 5.89 -5.05
CA TYR A 183 -9.50 4.65 -5.81
C TYR A 183 -9.76 3.47 -4.86
N LYS A 184 -10.65 2.57 -5.26
CA LYS A 184 -10.83 1.29 -4.57
C LYS A 184 -9.82 0.28 -5.09
N LEU A 185 -9.14 -0.41 -4.19
CA LEU A 185 -8.15 -1.43 -4.51
C LEU A 185 -8.78 -2.82 -4.42
N THR A 186 -8.53 -3.65 -5.43
CA THR A 186 -9.08 -5.01 -5.52
C THR A 186 -7.95 -6.01 -5.69
N TRP A 187 -7.74 -6.86 -4.68
CA TRP A 187 -6.80 -7.97 -4.77
C TRP A 187 -7.33 -9.08 -5.68
N SER A 188 -6.48 -9.60 -6.56
CA SER A 188 -6.75 -10.77 -7.38
C SER A 188 -5.75 -11.87 -7.04
N GLU A 189 -6.20 -12.86 -6.27
CA GLU A 189 -5.37 -14.01 -5.91
C GLU A 189 -4.95 -14.84 -7.15
N ALA A 190 -5.83 -14.96 -8.14
CA ALA A 190 -5.52 -15.68 -9.38
C ALA A 190 -4.35 -15.06 -10.16
N ASN A 191 -4.31 -13.72 -10.22
CA ASN A 191 -3.30 -12.99 -10.99
C ASN A 191 -2.13 -12.49 -10.15
N GLN A 192 -2.19 -12.67 -8.82
CA GLN A 192 -1.26 -12.10 -7.85
C GLN A 192 -1.03 -10.60 -8.07
N TRP A 193 -2.12 -9.85 -8.27
CA TRP A 193 -2.08 -8.43 -8.64
C TRP A 193 -3.19 -7.63 -7.92
N VAL A 194 -2.98 -6.32 -7.77
CA VAL A 194 -3.98 -5.38 -7.24
C VAL A 194 -4.49 -4.49 -8.38
N GLY A 195 -5.75 -4.67 -8.74
CA GLY A 195 -6.47 -3.73 -9.60
C GLY A 195 -6.92 -2.49 -8.81
N TYR A 196 -7.25 -1.41 -9.52
CA TYR A 196 -7.81 -0.21 -8.91
C TYR A 196 -8.92 0.40 -9.76
N ASP A 197 -10.00 0.81 -9.09
CA ASP A 197 -11.16 1.46 -9.71
C ASP A 197 -11.26 2.91 -9.24
N TYR A 198 -11.36 3.86 -10.18
CA TYR A 198 -11.53 5.27 -9.88
C TYR A 198 -12.94 5.56 -9.37
N LEU A 199 -13.04 6.15 -8.18
CA LEU A 199 -14.32 6.54 -7.56
C LEU A 199 -14.59 8.05 -7.64
N GLY A 200 -13.63 8.83 -8.16
CA GLY A 200 -13.72 10.29 -8.13
C GLY A 200 -13.69 10.82 -6.71
N THR A 201 -14.56 11.80 -6.41
CA THR A 201 -14.60 12.51 -5.14
C THR A 201 -15.61 11.93 -4.16
N GLN A 202 -16.30 10.86 -4.53
CA GLN A 202 -17.21 10.15 -3.66
C GLN A 202 -16.40 9.48 -2.55
N LYS A 203 -16.49 10.03 -1.34
CA LYS A 203 -15.87 9.42 -0.17
C LYS A 203 -16.51 8.05 0.06
N PRO A 204 -15.72 6.97 0.13
CA PRO A 204 -16.19 5.64 0.47
C PRO A 204 -16.86 5.60 1.85
#